data_AF-A0A0G0JJF9-F1
#
_entry.id   AF-A0A0G0JJF9-F1
#
_cell.length_a   1.000
_cell.length_b   1.000
_cell.length_c   1.000
_cell.angle_alpha   90.00
_cell.angle_beta   90.00
_cell.angle_gamma   90.00
#
_symmetry.space_group_name_H-M   'P 1'
#
loop_
_entity.id
_entity.type
_entity.pdbx_description
1 polymer ?
#
loop_
_entity_poly.entity_id
_entity_poly.type
_entity_poly.pdbx_seq_one_letter_code
_entity_poly.pdbx_strand_id
1 'polypeptide(L)'
;MPTHKKKKIVKSPKKKKRVLIVFLILSALILFLLNRASSNWDGVSKLTIVSQDNENVTVTILDPVAQSASNIIIPTATQVEACCDLGTWRLGSLYDLGKKEGKGGIFLSRTLTFYFTFPVHVWTDYDLKLFSNENKFRFFYKFVIIDKSDLSLQDRLRLYFFLFKLKSNQIEDIDLRNGTALEEKELIDGSRGYVLVRAPSEKLLSYFSDTRIILLGCSIKEVDPEGNYDMEIRIGNNYNWGI
;
A
#
# COMPACT_ATOMS: atom_id res chain seq x y z
N MET A 1 73.82 -8.57 23.66
CA MET A 1 72.60 -7.83 24.07
C MET A 1 71.40 -8.76 23.99
N PRO A 2 70.72 -9.10 25.09
CA PRO A 2 69.56 -9.98 25.05
C PRO A 2 68.33 -9.20 24.58
N THR A 3 67.71 -9.67 23.49
CA THR A 3 66.47 -9.12 22.94
C THR A 3 65.27 -9.61 23.76
N HIS A 4 64.72 -8.73 24.59
CA HIS A 4 63.50 -9.02 25.34
C HIS A 4 62.31 -9.23 24.39
N LYS A 5 61.86 -10.48 24.23
CA LYS A 5 60.60 -10.83 23.56
C LYS A 5 59.43 -10.21 24.33
N LYS A 6 58.80 -9.17 23.77
CA LYS A 6 57.56 -8.57 24.29
C LYS A 6 56.47 -9.64 24.34
N LYS A 7 56.03 -10.03 25.54
CA LYS A 7 54.88 -10.92 25.74
C LYS A 7 53.62 -10.25 25.17
N LYS A 8 52.99 -10.86 24.16
CA LYS A 8 51.68 -10.44 23.64
C LYS A 8 50.64 -10.59 24.75
N ILE A 9 50.11 -9.47 25.24
CA ILE A 9 48.97 -9.45 26.17
C ILE A 9 47.73 -9.92 25.39
N VAL A 10 47.34 -11.18 25.58
CA VAL A 10 46.10 -11.73 25.03
C VAL A 10 44.94 -11.15 25.82
N LYS A 11 44.28 -10.10 25.29
CA LYS A 11 43.10 -9.50 25.91
C LYS A 11 42.02 -10.57 26.09
N SER A 12 41.58 -10.80 27.33
CA SER A 12 40.59 -11.84 27.63
C SER A 12 39.27 -11.60 26.87
N PRO A 13 38.60 -12.65 26.37
CA PRO A 13 37.40 -12.54 25.54
C PRO A 13 36.15 -12.02 26.28
N LYS A 14 36.24 -11.72 27.58
CA LYS A 14 35.09 -11.36 28.44
C LYS A 14 34.37 -10.08 27.98
N LYS A 15 35.06 -9.13 27.34
CA LYS A 15 34.43 -7.90 26.82
C LYS A 15 33.52 -8.15 25.61
N LYS A 16 33.83 -9.13 24.74
CA LYS A 16 33.02 -9.42 23.55
C LYS A 16 31.66 -10.03 23.90
N LYS A 17 31.57 -10.84 24.95
CA LYS A 17 30.30 -11.46 25.39
C LYS A 17 29.30 -10.43 25.92
N ARG A 18 29.74 -9.40 26.64
CA ARG A 18 28.84 -8.35 27.16
C ARG A 18 28.23 -7.50 26.04
N VAL A 19 29.03 -7.11 25.05
CA VAL A 19 28.54 -6.35 23.89
C VAL A 19 27.49 -7.14 23.11
N LEU A 20 27.73 -8.44 22.90
CA LEU A 20 26.76 -9.31 22.22
C LEU A 20 25.42 -9.40 22.98
N ILE A 21 25.45 -9.53 24.30
CA ILE A 21 24.23 -9.60 25.12
C ILE A 21 23.45 -8.27 25.03
N VAL A 22 24.12 -7.13 25.16
CA VAL A 22 23.47 -5.81 25.04
C VAL A 22 22.83 -5.64 23.65
N PHE A 23 23.54 -6.05 22.59
CA PHE A 23 23.01 -6.01 21.22
C PHE A 23 21.75 -6.87 21.06
N LEU A 24 21.74 -8.09 21.63
CA LEU A 24 20.58 -8.98 21.59
C LEU A 24 19.38 -8.43 22.38
N ILE A 25 19.62 -7.80 23.53
CA ILE A 25 18.54 -7.16 24.31
C ILE A 25 17.97 -5.99 23.53
N LEU A 26 18.82 -5.16 22.93
CA LEU A 26 18.38 -4.01 22.13
C LEU A 26 17.60 -4.46 20.89
N SER A 27 18.06 -5.50 20.19
CA SER A 27 17.36 -6.04 19.03
C SER A 27 16.02 -6.66 19.41
N ALA A 28 15.95 -7.39 20.53
CA ALA A 28 14.70 -7.95 21.04
C ALA A 28 13.71 -6.84 21.44
N LEU A 29 14.18 -5.76 22.08
CA LEU A 29 13.35 -4.62 22.43
C LEU A 29 12.82 -3.91 21.17
N ILE A 30 13.67 -3.69 20.17
CA ILE A 30 13.26 -3.11 18.87
C ILE A 30 12.20 -4.00 18.22
N LEU A 31 12.42 -5.31 18.14
CA LEU A 31 11.43 -6.26 17.60
C LEU A 31 10.11 -6.24 18.36
N PHE A 32 10.15 -6.15 19.70
CA PHE A 32 8.96 -6.06 20.54
C PHE A 32 8.16 -4.77 20.26
N LEU A 33 8.84 -3.63 20.14
CA LEU A 33 8.20 -2.35 19.82
C LEU A 33 7.60 -2.37 18.41
N LEU A 34 8.29 -2.96 17.44
CA LEU A 34 7.78 -3.10 16.08
C LEU A 34 6.53 -3.97 16.01
N ASN A 35 6.38 -4.96 16.89
CA ASN A 35 5.21 -5.85 16.90
C ASN A 35 3.96 -5.24 17.54
N ARG A 36 4.07 -4.08 18.22
CA ARG A 36 2.92 -3.35 18.77
C ARG A 36 2.38 -2.26 17.85
N ALA A 37 3.10 -1.90 16.79
CA ALA A 37 2.61 -0.92 15.85
C ALA A 37 1.36 -1.46 15.14
N SER A 38 0.34 -0.62 14.96
CA SER A 38 -0.80 -0.95 14.11
C SER A 38 -0.29 -1.20 12.70
N SER A 39 -0.44 -2.44 12.23
CA SER A 39 -0.05 -2.88 10.90
C SER A 39 -1.25 -2.76 9.98
N ASN A 40 -1.08 -2.05 8.86
CA ASN A 40 -2.13 -1.94 7.85
C ASN A 40 -2.21 -3.20 6.98
N TRP A 41 -1.24 -4.12 7.12
CA TRP A 41 -1.14 -5.29 6.27
C TRP A 41 -0.77 -6.57 7.04
N ASP A 42 -1.68 -7.53 7.00
CA ASP A 42 -1.51 -8.86 7.60
C ASP A 42 -0.45 -9.73 6.90
N GLY A 43 0.03 -9.33 5.71
CA GLY A 43 1.00 -10.07 4.91
C GLY A 43 0.41 -11.26 4.15
N VAL A 44 -0.91 -11.43 4.19
CA VAL A 44 -1.62 -12.55 3.55
C VAL A 44 -2.71 -12.05 2.60
N SER A 45 -3.39 -10.96 2.98
CA SER A 45 -4.38 -10.28 2.16
C SER A 45 -3.78 -9.46 1.05
N LYS A 46 -4.57 -9.25 0.00
CA LYS A 46 -4.19 -8.31 -1.04
C LYS A 46 -4.01 -6.93 -0.42
N LEU A 47 -2.97 -6.23 -0.83
CA LEU A 47 -2.72 -4.87 -0.41
C LEU A 47 -2.67 -3.95 -1.62
N THR A 48 -3.47 -2.90 -1.59
CA THR A 48 -3.49 -1.87 -2.62
C THR A 48 -2.80 -0.62 -2.10
N ILE A 49 -1.74 -0.23 -2.79
CA ILE A 49 -0.89 0.91 -2.44
C ILE A 49 -0.98 1.93 -3.56
N VAL A 50 -1.25 3.19 -3.23
CA VAL A 50 -1.11 4.30 -4.19
C VAL A 50 0.22 5.03 -4.00
N SER A 51 0.89 5.32 -5.10
CA SER A 51 2.04 6.21 -5.20
C SER A 51 1.85 7.18 -6.36
N GLN A 52 2.54 8.31 -6.32
CA GLN A 52 2.53 9.29 -7.40
C GLN A 52 3.96 9.66 -7.79
N ASP A 53 4.24 9.61 -9.09
CA ASP A 53 5.41 10.24 -9.71
C ASP A 53 5.00 11.55 -10.42
N ASN A 54 5.89 12.15 -11.22
CA ASN A 54 5.60 13.43 -11.87
C ASN A 54 4.51 13.33 -12.96
N GLU A 55 4.39 12.19 -13.61
CA GLU A 55 3.54 11.98 -14.79
C GLU A 55 2.36 11.05 -14.52
N ASN A 56 2.50 10.14 -13.56
CA ASN A 56 1.54 9.09 -13.30
C ASN A 56 1.26 8.91 -11.82
N VAL A 57 0.02 8.56 -11.54
CA VAL A 57 -0.43 7.92 -10.31
C VAL A 57 -0.44 6.42 -10.54
N THR A 58 0.23 5.69 -9.66
CA THR A 58 0.35 4.24 -9.72
C THR A 58 -0.45 3.63 -8.59
N VAL A 59 -1.38 2.73 -8.93
CA VAL A 59 -2.08 1.88 -7.97
C VAL A 59 -1.47 0.48 -8.05
N THR A 60 -0.63 0.14 -7.07
CA THR A 60 0.04 -1.15 -6.98
C THR A 60 -0.81 -2.10 -6.14
N ILE A 61 -1.25 -3.21 -6.72
CA ILE A 61 -1.90 -4.32 -6.02
C ILE A 61 -0.88 -5.42 -5.79
N LEU A 62 -0.70 -5.82 -4.54
CA LEU A 62 0.16 -6.92 -4.14
C LEU A 62 -0.71 -8.12 -3.78
N ASP A 63 -0.44 -9.27 -4.38
CA ASP A 63 -1.13 -10.52 -4.09
C ASP A 63 -0.15 -11.55 -3.49
N PRO A 64 -0.17 -11.73 -2.15
CA PRO A 64 0.67 -12.71 -1.48
C PRO A 64 0.40 -14.16 -1.89
N VAL A 65 -0.84 -14.48 -2.24
CA VAL A 65 -1.28 -15.83 -2.56
C VAL A 65 -0.79 -16.20 -3.96
N ALA A 66 -0.99 -15.31 -4.94
CA ALA A 66 -0.49 -15.49 -6.30
C ALA A 66 1.01 -15.21 -6.44
N GLN A 67 1.65 -14.62 -5.42
CA GLN A 67 3.02 -14.10 -5.48
C GLN A 67 3.23 -13.20 -6.69
N SER A 68 2.36 -12.21 -6.84
CA SER A 68 2.39 -11.26 -7.96
C SER A 68 2.15 -9.83 -7.49
N ALA A 69 2.49 -8.89 -8.36
CA ALA A 69 2.13 -7.50 -8.23
C ALA A 69 1.55 -6.98 -9.55
N SER A 70 0.56 -6.11 -9.47
CA SER A 70 -0.04 -5.46 -10.63
C SER A 70 -0.07 -3.97 -10.43
N ASN A 71 0.47 -3.21 -11.37
CA ASN A 71 0.56 -1.77 -11.30
C ASN A 71 -0.41 -1.15 -12.30
N ILE A 72 -1.47 -0.53 -11.80
CA ILE A 72 -2.41 0.23 -12.63
C ILE A 72 -1.88 1.66 -12.74
N ILE A 73 -1.64 2.12 -13.97
CA ILE A 73 -1.04 3.42 -14.28
C ILE A 73 -2.13 4.38 -14.74
N ILE A 74 -2.26 5.51 -14.03
CA ILE A 74 -3.24 6.55 -14.31
C ILE A 74 -2.49 7.86 -14.53
N PRO A 75 -2.68 8.59 -15.65
CA PRO A 75 -2.02 9.87 -15.87
C PRO A 75 -2.37 10.90 -14.79
N THR A 76 -1.39 11.68 -14.33
CA THR A 76 -1.64 12.79 -13.38
C THR A 76 -2.55 13.87 -13.95
N ALA A 77 -2.59 14.00 -15.28
CA ALA A 77 -3.48 14.90 -16.02
C ALA A 77 -4.93 14.41 -16.12
N THR A 78 -5.30 13.31 -15.44
CA THR A 78 -6.68 12.83 -15.40
C THR A 78 -7.55 13.76 -14.56
N GLN A 79 -8.64 14.27 -15.12
CA GLN A 79 -9.63 15.05 -14.40
C GLN A 79 -10.60 14.11 -13.68
N VAL A 80 -10.81 14.36 -12.40
CA VAL A 80 -11.62 13.53 -11.50
C VAL A 80 -12.49 14.41 -10.62
N GLU A 81 -13.63 13.87 -10.19
CA GLU A 81 -14.37 14.43 -9.07
C GLU A 81 -13.69 13.98 -7.78
N ALA A 82 -13.08 14.93 -7.09
CA ALA A 82 -12.34 14.66 -5.86
C ALA A 82 -13.30 14.35 -4.71
N CYS A 83 -12.90 13.44 -3.84
CA CYS A 83 -13.66 13.14 -2.63
C CYS A 83 -13.70 14.34 -1.67
N CYS A 84 -14.53 14.24 -0.62
CA CYS A 84 -14.59 15.23 0.47
C CYS A 84 -15.02 16.63 0.01
N ASP A 85 -15.95 16.72 -0.94
CA ASP A 85 -16.54 17.98 -1.43
C ASP A 85 -15.52 18.98 -2.00
N LEU A 86 -14.37 18.48 -2.49
CA LEU A 86 -13.31 19.31 -3.08
C LEU A 86 -13.63 19.75 -4.52
N GLY A 87 -14.64 19.17 -5.16
CA GLY A 87 -15.04 19.47 -6.54
C GLY A 87 -14.18 18.76 -7.59
N THR A 88 -14.05 19.34 -8.77
CA THR A 88 -13.30 18.72 -9.88
C THR A 88 -11.83 19.13 -9.87
N TRP A 89 -10.92 18.15 -9.92
CA TRP A 89 -9.47 18.35 -9.87
C TRP A 89 -8.74 17.51 -10.90
N ARG A 90 -7.50 17.91 -11.22
CA ARG A 90 -6.53 16.98 -11.78
C ARG A 90 -6.02 16.05 -10.69
N LEU A 91 -5.96 14.77 -11.00
CA LEU A 91 -5.57 13.72 -10.06
C LEU A 91 -4.20 14.00 -9.43
N GLY A 92 -3.21 14.43 -10.22
CA GLY A 92 -1.86 14.76 -9.72
C GLY A 92 -1.83 15.92 -8.72
N SER A 93 -2.78 16.86 -8.81
CA SER A 93 -2.86 18.02 -7.91
C SER A 93 -3.40 17.67 -6.52
N LEU A 94 -4.17 16.58 -6.39
CA LEU A 94 -4.74 16.15 -5.10
C LEU A 94 -3.67 15.69 -4.11
N TYR A 95 -2.60 15.09 -4.61
CA TYR A 95 -1.47 14.69 -3.79
C TYR A 95 -0.68 15.90 -3.27
N ASP A 96 -0.43 16.89 -4.13
CA ASP A 96 0.22 18.13 -3.73
C ASP A 96 -0.62 18.91 -2.71
N LEU A 97 -1.94 18.94 -2.89
CA LEU A 97 -2.88 19.50 -1.94
C LEU A 97 -2.77 18.80 -0.59
N GLY A 98 -2.83 17.46 -0.58
CA GLY A 98 -2.72 16.69 0.65
C GLY A 98 -1.37 16.89 1.36
N LYS A 99 -0.26 17.04 0.62
CA LYS A 99 1.04 17.41 1.21
C LYS A 99 1.02 18.79 1.86
N LYS A 100 0.45 19.81 1.19
CA LYS A 100 0.33 21.17 1.72
C LYS A 100 -0.51 21.22 3.00
N GLU A 101 -1.54 20.39 3.09
CA GLU A 101 -2.42 20.29 4.28
C GLU A 101 -1.91 19.34 5.36
N GLY A 102 -0.72 18.74 5.19
CA GLY A 102 -0.19 17.75 6.13
C GLY A 102 -0.98 16.44 6.18
N LYS A 103 -1.79 16.17 5.15
CA LYS A 103 -2.57 14.93 4.96
C LYS A 103 -1.88 13.93 4.02
N GLY A 104 -0.77 14.30 3.40
CA GLY A 104 -0.02 13.42 2.50
C GLY A 104 -0.88 12.91 1.35
N GLY A 105 -0.85 11.61 1.07
CA GLY A 105 -1.62 10.98 0.00
C GLY A 105 -3.10 10.70 0.28
N ILE A 106 -3.66 11.16 1.42
CA ILE A 106 -5.04 10.80 1.83
C ILE A 106 -6.12 11.25 0.82
N PHE A 107 -6.02 12.47 0.26
CA PHE A 107 -7.01 12.94 -0.72
C PHE A 107 -6.93 12.16 -2.03
N LEU A 108 -5.71 11.81 -2.45
CA LEU A 108 -5.49 10.99 -3.63
C LEU A 108 -6.09 9.60 -3.43
N SER A 109 -5.76 8.92 -2.33
CA SER A 109 -6.25 7.55 -2.07
C SER A 109 -7.77 7.50 -1.97
N ARG A 110 -8.39 8.42 -1.22
CA ARG A 110 -9.86 8.48 -1.09
C ARG A 110 -10.55 8.84 -2.39
N THR A 111 -9.97 9.71 -3.21
CA THR A 111 -10.52 10.04 -4.52
C THR A 111 -10.46 8.85 -5.46
N LEU A 112 -9.37 8.06 -5.45
CA LEU A 112 -9.30 6.83 -6.23
C LEU A 112 -10.35 5.80 -5.79
N THR A 113 -10.58 5.67 -4.48
CA THR A 113 -11.63 4.82 -3.94
C THR A 113 -13.03 5.30 -4.32
N PHE A 114 -13.27 6.61 -4.28
CA PHE A 114 -14.56 7.20 -4.62
C PHE A 114 -14.85 7.17 -6.13
N TYR A 115 -13.93 7.70 -6.94
CA TYR A 115 -14.14 7.98 -8.37
C TYR A 115 -13.87 6.75 -9.25
N PHE A 116 -12.83 5.98 -8.96
CA PHE A 116 -12.47 4.78 -9.73
C PHE A 116 -12.99 3.49 -9.09
N THR A 117 -13.59 3.55 -7.89
CA THR A 117 -14.00 2.37 -7.11
C THR A 117 -12.85 1.41 -6.78
N PHE A 118 -11.60 1.90 -6.77
CA PHE A 118 -10.44 1.08 -6.43
C PHE A 118 -10.29 1.00 -4.91
N PRO A 119 -10.28 -0.19 -4.29
CA PRO A 119 -10.07 -0.31 -2.86
C PRO A 119 -8.60 0.00 -2.51
N VAL A 120 -8.29 1.27 -2.27
CA VAL A 120 -6.97 1.74 -1.86
C VAL A 120 -6.86 1.65 -0.34
N HIS A 121 -5.85 0.91 0.13
CA HIS A 121 -5.64 0.66 1.57
C HIS A 121 -4.64 1.64 2.16
N VAL A 122 -3.57 1.93 1.40
CA VAL A 122 -2.41 2.67 1.88
C VAL A 122 -1.84 3.59 0.78
N TRP A 123 -1.10 4.62 1.18
CA TRP A 123 -0.40 5.53 0.26
C TRP A 123 1.08 5.69 0.65
N THR A 124 1.91 5.98 -0.35
CA THR A 124 3.35 6.20 -0.16
C THR A 124 3.88 7.28 -1.09
N ASP A 125 4.88 8.03 -0.60
CA ASP A 125 5.63 9.02 -1.39
C ASP A 125 6.61 8.36 -2.37
N TYR A 126 6.80 7.04 -2.30
CA TYR A 126 7.80 6.32 -3.07
C TYR A 126 7.18 5.30 -4.02
N ASP A 127 7.49 5.43 -5.31
CA ASP A 127 6.94 4.54 -6.33
C ASP A 127 7.56 3.13 -6.28
N LEU A 128 6.70 2.13 -6.05
CA LEU A 128 7.09 0.73 -5.90
C LEU A 128 7.53 0.09 -7.22
N LYS A 129 7.12 0.64 -8.38
CA LYS A 129 7.61 0.20 -9.70
C LYS A 129 9.12 0.30 -9.83
N LEU A 130 9.73 1.25 -9.11
CA LEU A 130 11.18 1.44 -9.11
C LEU A 130 11.92 0.24 -8.51
N PHE A 131 11.24 -0.68 -7.82
CA PHE A 131 11.86 -1.89 -7.26
C PHE A 131 12.59 -2.74 -8.31
N SER A 132 11.99 -2.89 -9.50
CA SER A 132 12.57 -3.73 -10.57
C SER A 132 13.78 -3.09 -11.23
N ASN A 133 13.85 -1.75 -11.24
CA ASN A 133 14.82 -0.99 -12.02
C ASN A 133 15.95 -0.38 -11.16
N GLU A 134 15.72 -0.13 -9.87
CA GLU A 134 16.73 0.43 -8.96
C GLU A 134 17.58 -0.65 -8.27
N ASN A 135 18.75 -0.24 -7.76
CA ASN A 135 19.55 -1.07 -6.87
C ASN A 135 18.74 -1.40 -5.60
N LYS A 136 18.61 -2.70 -5.28
CA LYS A 136 17.82 -3.20 -4.14
C LYS A 136 18.19 -2.60 -2.79
N PHE A 137 19.46 -2.23 -2.58
CA PHE A 137 19.91 -1.56 -1.34
C PHE A 137 19.49 -0.09 -1.32
N ARG A 138 19.57 0.60 -2.47
CA ARG A 138 19.10 1.98 -2.61
C ARG A 138 17.58 2.06 -2.41
N PHE A 139 16.85 1.14 -3.02
CA PHE A 139 15.41 0.99 -2.81
C PHE A 139 15.09 0.78 -1.34
N PHE A 140 15.76 -0.16 -0.68
CA PHE A 140 15.57 -0.43 0.75
C PHE A 140 15.73 0.84 1.59
N TYR A 141 16.82 1.57 1.41
CA TYR A 141 17.11 2.76 2.19
C TYR A 141 16.07 3.87 1.96
N LYS A 142 15.68 4.12 0.70
CA LYS A 142 14.65 5.13 0.39
C LYS A 142 13.28 4.73 0.94
N PHE A 143 12.81 3.53 0.60
CA PHE A 143 11.47 3.06 0.93
C PHE A 143 11.29 2.79 2.43
N VAL A 144 12.19 2.04 3.06
CA VAL A 144 11.99 1.58 4.44
C VAL A 144 12.32 2.68 5.46
N ILE A 145 13.29 3.55 5.16
CA ILE A 145 13.82 4.53 6.14
C ILE A 145 13.29 5.94 5.90
N ILE A 146 13.29 6.42 4.66
CA ILE A 146 13.02 7.84 4.34
C ILE A 146 11.55 8.09 4.02
N ASP A 147 10.90 7.11 3.40
CA ASP A 147 9.56 7.28 2.85
C ASP A 147 8.54 7.82 3.86
N LYS A 148 7.71 8.74 3.38
CA LYS A 148 6.52 9.21 4.08
C LYS A 148 5.34 8.43 3.51
N SER A 149 4.70 7.67 4.38
CA SER A 149 3.54 6.85 4.05
C SER A 149 2.68 6.68 5.28
N ASP A 150 1.49 6.14 5.07
CA ASP A 150 0.66 5.61 6.16
C ASP A 150 1.10 4.21 6.61
N LEU A 151 2.11 3.62 5.97
CA LEU A 151 2.67 2.31 6.31
C LEU A 151 3.54 2.35 7.56
N SER A 152 3.31 1.40 8.46
CA SER A 152 4.21 1.19 9.59
C SER A 152 5.60 0.71 9.12
N LEU A 153 6.64 0.89 9.94
CA LEU A 153 7.98 0.37 9.59
C LEU A 153 7.98 -1.16 9.43
N GLN A 154 7.13 -1.86 10.19
CA GLN A 154 6.93 -3.30 10.04
C GLN A 154 6.35 -3.65 8.67
N ASP A 155 5.33 -2.91 8.22
CA ASP A 155 4.72 -3.13 6.91
C ASP A 155 5.72 -2.83 5.79
N ARG A 156 6.46 -1.73 5.87
CA ARG A 156 7.50 -1.38 4.89
C ARG A 156 8.57 -2.47 4.77
N LEU A 157 9.01 -3.04 5.90
CA LEU A 157 9.94 -4.17 5.89
C LEU A 157 9.33 -5.42 5.25
N ARG A 158 8.09 -5.79 5.64
CA ARG A 158 7.39 -6.94 5.04
C ARG A 158 7.21 -6.77 3.53
N LEU A 159 6.82 -5.58 3.10
CA LEU A 159 6.65 -5.22 1.69
C LEU A 159 7.96 -5.32 0.93
N TYR A 160 9.05 -4.78 1.49
CA TYR A 160 10.38 -4.93 0.90
C TYR A 160 10.74 -6.41 0.67
N PHE A 161 10.54 -7.27 1.69
CA PHE A 161 10.83 -8.70 1.55
C PHE A 161 9.88 -9.42 0.59
N PHE A 162 8.62 -8.99 0.49
CA PHE A 162 7.67 -9.52 -0.48
C PHE A 162 8.12 -9.18 -1.90
N LEU A 163 8.35 -7.90 -2.19
CA LEU A 163 8.84 -7.43 -3.49
C LEU A 163 10.16 -8.09 -3.87
N PHE A 164 11.07 -8.29 -2.91
CA PHE A 164 12.34 -8.98 -3.13
C PHE A 164 12.21 -10.41 -3.65
N LYS A 165 11.12 -11.11 -3.29
CA LYS A 165 10.84 -12.47 -3.76
C LYS A 165 10.22 -12.50 -5.15
N LEU A 166 9.62 -11.40 -5.60
CA LEU A 166 8.99 -11.33 -6.92
C LEU A 166 10.04 -11.32 -8.03
N LYS A 167 9.73 -12.06 -9.09
CA LYS A 167 10.45 -12.00 -10.37
C LYS A 167 9.80 -10.95 -11.27
N SER A 168 10.56 -10.44 -12.24
CA SER A 168 10.06 -9.42 -13.18
C SER A 168 8.83 -9.88 -13.97
N ASN A 169 8.66 -11.17 -14.24
CA ASN A 169 7.49 -11.71 -14.94
C ASN A 169 6.26 -11.91 -14.04
N GLN A 170 6.38 -11.66 -12.74
CA GLN A 170 5.28 -11.67 -11.76
C GLN A 170 4.79 -10.26 -11.47
N ILE A 171 5.33 -9.26 -12.17
CA ILE A 171 4.95 -7.85 -12.06
C ILE A 171 4.33 -7.46 -13.41
N GLU A 172 3.07 -7.05 -13.38
CA GLU A 172 2.33 -6.64 -14.58
C GLU A 172 2.02 -5.13 -14.51
N ASP A 173 2.31 -4.40 -15.59
CA ASP A 173 1.98 -2.99 -15.73
C ASP A 173 0.75 -2.83 -16.63
N ILE A 174 -0.29 -2.19 -16.11
CA ILE A 174 -1.57 -1.97 -16.79
C ILE A 174 -1.77 -0.47 -16.94
N ASP A 175 -1.52 0.04 -18.14
CA ASP A 175 -1.68 1.45 -18.45
C ASP A 175 -3.11 1.78 -18.89
N LEU A 176 -3.81 2.63 -18.12
CA LEU A 176 -5.18 3.01 -18.45
C LEU A 176 -5.27 3.93 -19.67
N ARG A 177 -4.16 4.53 -20.13
CA ARG A 177 -4.10 5.28 -21.39
C ARG A 177 -4.33 4.38 -22.61
N ASN A 178 -3.87 3.14 -22.52
CA ASN A 178 -3.95 2.17 -23.62
C ASN A 178 -5.30 1.43 -23.66
N GLY A 179 -6.14 1.61 -22.64
CA GLY A 179 -7.45 0.98 -22.53
C GLY A 179 -8.58 1.88 -23.04
N THR A 180 -9.82 1.39 -22.92
CA THR A 180 -11.03 2.17 -23.25
C THR A 180 -11.64 2.92 -22.06
N ALA A 181 -10.96 2.90 -20.91
CA ALA A 181 -11.47 3.53 -19.68
C ALA A 181 -11.26 5.05 -19.72
N LEU A 182 -10.09 5.49 -20.18
CA LEU A 182 -9.73 6.90 -20.29
C LEU A 182 -9.78 7.36 -21.75
N GLU A 183 -10.27 8.57 -21.97
CA GLU A 183 -10.22 9.26 -23.26
C GLU A 183 -9.52 10.60 -23.09
N GLU A 184 -8.60 10.95 -23.99
CA GLU A 184 -7.97 12.26 -24.00
C GLU A 184 -8.98 13.31 -24.50
N LYS A 185 -9.24 14.34 -23.69
CA LYS A 185 -10.18 15.43 -24.00
C LYS A 185 -9.66 16.77 -23.50
N GLU A 186 -10.29 17.83 -24.01
CA GLU A 186 -10.18 19.16 -23.41
C GLU A 186 -10.92 19.16 -22.06
N LEU A 187 -10.20 19.56 -21.01
CA LEU A 187 -10.67 19.62 -19.64
C LEU A 187 -11.49 20.90 -19.40
N ILE A 188 -12.10 21.01 -18.22
CA ILE A 188 -12.93 22.18 -17.85
C ILE A 188 -12.12 23.49 -17.86
N ASP A 189 -10.81 23.41 -17.67
CA ASP A 189 -9.89 24.55 -17.69
C ASP A 189 -9.33 24.87 -19.10
N GLY A 190 -9.79 24.19 -20.15
CA GLY A 190 -9.33 24.36 -21.54
C GLY A 190 -8.00 23.67 -21.86
N SER A 191 -7.39 22.98 -20.90
CA SER A 191 -6.17 22.19 -21.15
C SER A 191 -6.49 20.81 -21.73
N ARG A 192 -5.50 20.12 -22.29
CA ARG A 192 -5.64 18.70 -22.61
C ARG A 192 -5.36 17.83 -21.40
N GLY A 193 -6.16 16.79 -21.21
CA GLY A 193 -5.98 15.78 -20.19
C GLY A 193 -6.83 14.56 -20.46
N TYR A 194 -7.04 13.74 -19.43
CA TYR A 194 -7.81 12.50 -19.55
C TYR A 194 -9.09 12.59 -18.72
N VAL A 195 -10.17 11.99 -19.22
CA VAL A 195 -11.42 11.82 -18.46
C VAL A 195 -11.83 10.35 -18.46
N LEU A 196 -12.46 9.91 -17.38
CA LEU A 196 -13.04 8.57 -17.30
C LEU A 196 -14.34 8.55 -18.10
N VAL A 197 -14.37 7.80 -19.20
CA VAL A 197 -15.54 7.71 -20.11
C VAL A 197 -16.32 6.44 -19.89
N ARG A 198 -15.66 5.42 -19.32
CA ARG A 198 -16.27 4.13 -19.00
C ARG A 198 -15.77 3.64 -17.65
N ALA A 199 -16.63 2.93 -16.93
CA ALA A 199 -16.22 2.22 -15.74
C ALA A 199 -15.05 1.27 -16.06
N PRO A 200 -14.14 1.01 -15.10
CA PRO A 200 -13.07 0.05 -15.30
C PRO A 200 -13.60 -1.32 -15.71
N SER A 201 -12.90 -1.99 -16.64
CA SER A 201 -13.31 -3.32 -17.12
C SER A 201 -13.40 -4.35 -15.97
N GLU A 202 -14.26 -5.36 -16.08
CA GLU A 202 -14.35 -6.46 -15.12
C GLU A 202 -13.00 -7.14 -14.90
N LYS A 203 -12.18 -7.26 -15.96
CA LYS A 203 -10.80 -7.76 -15.86
C LYS A 203 -9.98 -6.94 -14.86
N LEU A 204 -10.09 -5.60 -14.90
CA LEU A 204 -9.36 -4.74 -13.96
C LEU A 204 -9.89 -4.91 -12.53
N LEU A 205 -11.21 -5.00 -12.35
CA LEU A 205 -11.82 -5.20 -11.05
C LEU A 205 -11.41 -6.54 -10.42
N SER A 206 -11.18 -7.58 -11.23
CA SER A 206 -10.75 -8.89 -10.75
C SER A 206 -9.38 -8.87 -10.04
N TYR A 207 -8.50 -7.91 -10.34
CA TYR A 207 -7.23 -7.77 -9.62
C TYR A 207 -7.46 -7.41 -8.13
N PHE A 208 -8.55 -6.72 -7.82
CA PHE A 208 -8.88 -6.31 -6.45
C PHE A 208 -9.68 -7.36 -5.66
N SER A 209 -10.28 -8.34 -6.32
CA SER A 209 -11.04 -9.39 -5.64
C SER A 209 -10.12 -10.26 -4.79
N ASP A 210 -10.29 -10.26 -3.46
CA ASP A 210 -9.57 -11.19 -2.59
C ASP A 210 -10.25 -12.57 -2.67
N THR A 211 -9.50 -13.57 -3.13
CA THR A 211 -9.95 -14.96 -3.21
C THR A 211 -10.29 -15.56 -1.83
N ARG A 212 -9.86 -14.90 -0.74
CA ARG A 212 -10.14 -15.30 0.64
C ARG A 212 -11.39 -14.67 1.25
N ILE A 213 -12.26 -14.05 0.45
CA ILE A 213 -13.70 -14.02 0.77
C ILE A 213 -14.23 -15.45 0.61
N ILE A 214 -13.70 -16.37 1.42
CA ILE A 214 -14.24 -17.70 1.63
C ILE A 214 -15.40 -17.47 2.59
N LEU A 215 -16.61 -17.49 2.02
CA LEU A 215 -17.78 -18.13 2.61
C LEU A 215 -17.88 -17.95 4.14
N LEU A 216 -17.99 -16.71 4.64
CA LEU A 216 -18.98 -16.54 5.70
C LEU A 216 -20.26 -17.02 5.05
N GLY A 217 -20.79 -18.15 5.52
CA GLY A 217 -22.02 -18.75 5.00
C GLY A 217 -23.15 -17.75 5.17
N CYS A 218 -23.25 -16.78 4.27
CA CYS A 218 -24.36 -15.88 4.15
C CYS A 218 -25.49 -16.73 3.61
N SER A 219 -26.19 -17.39 4.53
CA SER A 219 -27.53 -17.89 4.31
C SER A 219 -28.42 -16.66 4.15
N ILE A 220 -28.82 -16.36 2.92
CA ILE A 220 -29.95 -15.47 2.68
C ILE A 220 -31.15 -16.16 3.34
N LYS A 221 -31.58 -15.65 4.49
CA LYS A 221 -32.89 -16.01 5.03
C LYS A 221 -33.87 -15.05 4.41
N GLU A 222 -34.73 -15.54 3.53
CA GLU A 222 -35.97 -14.85 3.19
C GLU A 222 -36.76 -14.74 4.50
N VAL A 223 -36.83 -13.53 5.04
CA VAL A 223 -37.72 -13.19 6.14
C VAL A 223 -38.80 -12.32 5.52
N ASP A 224 -40.06 -12.72 5.67
CA ASP A 224 -41.19 -11.91 5.22
C ASP A 224 -41.09 -10.52 5.85
N PRO A 225 -41.18 -9.43 5.05
CA PRO A 225 -41.06 -8.09 5.58
C PRO A 225 -42.25 -7.79 6.50
N GLU A 226 -42.01 -7.75 7.81
CA GLU A 226 -42.97 -7.21 8.79
C GLU A 226 -42.94 -5.68 8.70
N GLY A 227 -43.52 -5.12 7.64
CA GLY A 227 -43.76 -3.69 7.54
C GLY A 227 -43.43 -3.06 6.20
N ASN A 228 -44.10 -1.94 5.95
CA ASN A 228 -43.97 -1.13 4.76
C ASN A 228 -42.68 -0.28 4.90
N TYR A 229 -41.54 -0.77 4.39
CA TYR A 229 -40.42 -0.06 3.71
C TYR A 229 -39.09 -0.87 3.76
N ASP A 230 -38.35 -0.79 2.65
CA ASP A 230 -36.93 -1.01 2.33
C ASP A 230 -36.08 -2.09 3.03
N MET A 231 -35.30 -2.77 2.18
CA MET A 231 -34.33 -3.83 2.48
C MET A 231 -33.48 -3.55 3.74
N GLU A 232 -33.67 -4.34 4.80
CA GLU A 232 -32.89 -4.25 6.04
C GLU A 232 -31.68 -5.21 5.97
N ILE A 233 -30.45 -4.66 5.85
CA ILE A 233 -29.22 -5.46 5.93
C ILE A 233 -28.78 -5.54 7.40
N ARG A 234 -29.02 -6.68 8.05
CA ARG A 234 -28.49 -6.96 9.40
C ARG A 234 -27.13 -7.65 9.32
N ILE A 235 -26.07 -6.94 9.70
CA ILE A 235 -24.73 -7.51 9.87
C ILE A 235 -24.60 -7.96 11.33
N GLY A 236 -24.62 -9.27 11.57
CA GLY A 236 -24.66 -9.84 12.91
C GLY A 236 -23.32 -9.78 13.67
N ASN A 237 -23.40 -9.41 14.94
CA ASN A 237 -22.64 -10.05 16.01
C ASN A 237 -23.66 -10.41 17.10
N ASN A 238 -23.82 -11.71 17.39
CA ASN A 238 -24.61 -12.18 18.52
C ASN A 238 -23.96 -11.68 19.82
N TYR A 239 -24.41 -10.56 20.37
CA TYR A 239 -24.13 -10.20 21.75
C TYR A 239 -25.15 -10.90 22.64
N ASN A 240 -24.73 -12.01 23.25
CA ASN A 240 -25.43 -12.56 24.40
C ASN A 240 -25.33 -11.56 25.55
N TRP A 241 -26.40 -10.78 25.76
CA TRP A 241 -26.61 -10.11 27.03
C TRP A 241 -27.14 -11.16 28.01
N GLY A 242 -26.21 -11.77 28.74
CA GLY A 242 -26.55 -12.53 29.94
C GLY A 242 -27.20 -11.58 30.95
N ILE A 243 -28.35 -12.03 31.44
CA ILE A 243 -29.25 -11.40 32.41
C ILE A 243 -28.49 -10.86 33.63
#